data_AF-A0A0G0NJU1-F1
#
_entry.id   AF-A0A0G0NJU1-F1
#
_cell.length_a   1.000
_cell.length_b   1.000
_cell.length_c   1.000
_cell.angle_alpha   90.00
_cell.angle_beta   90.00
_cell.angle_gamma   90.00
#
_symmetry.space_group_name_H-M   'P 1'
#
loop_
_entity.id
_entity.type
_entity.pdbx_description
1 polymer ?
#
loop_
_entity_poly.entity_id
_entity_poly.type
_entity_poly.pdbx_seq_one_letter_code
_entity_poly.pdbx_strand_id
1 'polypeptide(L)'
;MSAYLVNMIIPNVYLSFLIPVLAAYLGTIVLVYIFSVRELGKIFAIATTALFISFYPFLDWSTYFMTDTIGAFFWLLQLFFIYKFIKTHTNKWLVLFAAVLAISLLNREQNVLMVPLLGLFQVLGWAFKMPVKNKNSALMLFGISIFVVFVFIVTSFILGQKNILDTLVYTQNSYGLKNNTYTAKGACPAPLVVFVKCAFHIRRI
;
A
#
# COMPACT_ATOMS: atom_id res chain seq x y z
N MET A 1 -9.17 -4.48 -7.01
CA MET A 1 -10.19 -3.58 -7.59
C MET A 1 -9.66 -2.84 -8.83
N SER A 2 -8.41 -2.38 -8.85
CA SER A 2 -7.76 -1.82 -10.05
C SER A 2 -7.83 -2.72 -11.29
N ALA A 3 -7.53 -4.01 -11.15
CA ALA A 3 -7.64 -4.97 -12.26
C ALA A 3 -9.09 -5.16 -12.76
N TYR A 4 -10.08 -5.05 -11.87
CA TYR A 4 -11.50 -5.11 -12.24
C TYR A 4 -11.93 -3.88 -13.07
N LEU A 5 -11.46 -2.69 -12.70
CA LEU A 5 -11.70 -1.45 -13.45
C LEU A 5 -11.07 -1.50 -14.84
N VAL A 6 -9.86 -2.06 -14.98
CA VAL A 6 -9.22 -2.21 -16.30
C VAL A 6 -9.89 -3.31 -17.13
N ASN A 7 -10.37 -4.40 -16.50
CA ASN A 7 -11.05 -5.49 -17.19
C ASN A 7 -12.38 -5.04 -17.85
N MET A 8 -13.03 -4.01 -17.31
CA MET A 8 -14.21 -3.39 -17.95
C MET A 8 -13.88 -2.77 -19.33
N ILE A 9 -12.62 -2.45 -19.60
CA ILE A 9 -12.17 -1.82 -20.86
C ILE A 9 -11.35 -2.80 -21.70
N ILE A 10 -10.54 -3.64 -21.06
CA ILE A 10 -9.65 -4.59 -21.71
C ILE A 10 -9.96 -6.00 -21.18
N PRO A 11 -10.70 -6.85 -21.92
CA PRO A 11 -11.14 -8.16 -21.45
C PRO A 11 -9.97 -9.17 -21.27
N ASN A 12 -8.75 -8.79 -21.68
CA ASN A 12 -7.57 -9.59 -21.44
C ASN A 12 -7.15 -9.47 -19.97
N VAL A 13 -7.28 -10.59 -19.24
CA VAL A 13 -6.97 -10.70 -17.81
C VAL A 13 -5.50 -10.34 -17.53
N TYR A 14 -4.57 -10.77 -18.37
CA TYR A 14 -3.13 -10.48 -18.20
C TYR A 14 -2.85 -8.97 -18.27
N LEU A 15 -3.40 -8.29 -19.30
CA LEU A 15 -3.24 -6.84 -19.44
C LEU A 15 -3.93 -6.05 -18.33
N SER A 16 -5.09 -6.55 -17.86
CA SER A 16 -5.83 -5.93 -16.75
C SER A 16 -5.07 -5.90 -15.44
N PHE A 17 -4.18 -6.88 -15.21
CA PHE A 17 -3.27 -6.88 -14.07
C PHE A 17 -1.96 -6.14 -14.35
N LEU A 18 -1.38 -6.30 -15.55
CA LEU A 18 -0.06 -5.74 -15.86
C LEU A 18 -0.06 -4.21 -15.96
N ILE A 19 -1.09 -3.61 -16.56
CA ILE A 19 -1.14 -2.17 -16.81
C ILE A 19 -1.10 -1.35 -15.51
N PRO A 20 -1.94 -1.63 -14.49
CA PRO A 20 -1.86 -0.93 -13.20
C PRO A 20 -0.50 -1.06 -12.52
N VAL A 21 0.14 -2.22 -12.64
CA VAL A 21 1.44 -2.51 -12.01
C VAL A 21 2.54 -1.71 -12.71
N LEU A 22 2.56 -1.72 -14.04
CA LEU A 22 3.53 -0.94 -14.82
C LEU A 22 3.37 0.56 -14.57
N ALA A 23 2.12 1.05 -14.54
CA ALA A 23 1.82 2.45 -14.23
C ALA A 23 2.28 2.82 -12.81
N ALA A 24 2.03 1.97 -11.82
CA ALA A 24 2.50 2.17 -10.45
C ALA A 24 4.03 2.13 -10.35
N TYR A 25 4.68 1.21 -11.06
CA TYR A 25 6.14 1.09 -11.10
C TYR A 25 6.78 2.38 -11.64
N LEU A 26 6.36 2.82 -12.83
CA LEU A 26 6.84 4.08 -13.43
C LEU A 26 6.48 5.29 -12.56
N GLY A 27 5.27 5.32 -12.00
CA GLY A 27 4.84 6.38 -11.09
C GLY A 27 5.70 6.46 -9.84
N THR A 28 6.12 5.32 -9.29
CA THR A 28 7.02 5.26 -8.13
C THR A 28 8.39 5.85 -8.49
N ILE A 29 8.95 5.46 -9.63
CA ILE A 29 10.23 6.01 -10.14
C ILE A 29 10.17 7.53 -10.24
N VAL A 30 9.10 8.05 -10.87
CA VAL A 30 8.91 9.49 -11.04
C VAL A 30 8.78 10.21 -9.70
N LEU A 31 8.01 9.65 -8.76
CA LEU A 31 7.81 10.27 -7.45
C LEU A 31 9.10 10.27 -6.61
N VAL A 32 9.85 9.17 -6.58
CA VAL A 32 11.16 9.11 -5.90
C VAL A 32 12.10 10.16 -6.49
N TYR A 33 12.19 10.23 -7.82
CA TYR A 33 13.00 11.25 -8.49
C TYR A 33 12.58 12.67 -8.09
N ILE A 34 11.27 12.97 -8.08
CA ILE A 34 10.73 14.28 -7.68
C ILE A 34 11.07 14.62 -6.23
N PHE A 35 11.00 13.66 -5.30
CA PHE A 35 11.39 13.88 -3.91
C PHE A 35 12.89 14.14 -3.78
N SER A 36 13.73 13.35 -4.46
CA SER A 36 15.18 13.46 -4.37
C SER A 36 15.75 14.70 -5.08
N VAL A 37 15.23 15.07 -6.25
CA VAL A 37 15.77 16.20 -7.05
C VAL A 37 15.64 17.53 -6.31
N ARG A 38 14.64 17.63 -5.45
CA ARG A 38 14.36 18.85 -4.71
C ARG A 38 15.39 19.15 -3.62
N GLU A 39 15.94 18.12 -2.98
CA GLU A 39 16.88 18.28 -1.85
C GLU A 39 18.33 17.96 -2.24
N LEU A 40 18.56 17.04 -3.18
CA LEU A 40 19.89 16.53 -3.52
C LEU A 40 20.44 17.04 -4.86
N GLY A 41 19.59 17.64 -5.71
CA GLY A 41 19.94 18.02 -7.08
C GLY A 41 19.84 16.86 -8.09
N LYS A 42 19.98 17.18 -9.39
CA LYS A 42 19.63 16.27 -10.49
C LYS A 42 20.44 14.96 -10.51
N ILE A 43 21.77 15.06 -10.38
CA ILE A 43 22.67 13.89 -10.50
C ILE A 43 22.44 12.93 -9.34
N PHE A 44 22.42 13.44 -8.11
CA PHE A 44 22.16 12.62 -6.93
C PHE A 44 20.74 12.06 -6.94
N ALA A 45 19.75 12.78 -7.44
CA ALA A 45 18.40 12.24 -7.59
C ALA A 45 18.32 11.06 -8.56
N ILE A 46 19.06 11.09 -9.68
CA ILE A 46 19.16 9.93 -10.57
C ILE A 46 19.78 8.75 -9.82
N ALA A 47 20.89 8.98 -9.10
CA ALA A 47 21.57 7.94 -8.33
C ALA A 47 20.67 7.34 -7.24
N THR A 48 19.98 8.17 -6.44
CA THR A 48 19.04 7.72 -5.40
C THR A 48 17.87 6.96 -6.00
N THR A 49 17.34 7.42 -7.14
CA THR A 49 16.23 6.73 -7.83
C THR A 49 16.71 5.37 -8.36
N ALA A 50 17.91 5.30 -8.95
CA ALA A 50 18.50 4.04 -9.41
C ALA A 50 18.73 3.07 -8.25
N LEU A 51 19.23 3.55 -7.11
CA LEU A 51 19.41 2.76 -5.89
C LEU A 51 18.08 2.26 -5.32
N PHE A 52 17.03 3.09 -5.36
CA PHE A 52 15.70 2.69 -4.92
C PHE A 52 15.14 1.58 -5.81
N ILE A 53 15.29 1.69 -7.13
CA ILE A 53 14.83 0.68 -8.08
C ILE A 53 15.61 -0.63 -7.93
N SER A 54 16.91 -0.55 -7.64
CA SER A 54 17.75 -1.74 -7.41
C SER A 54 17.63 -2.31 -5.99
N PHE A 55 16.88 -1.66 -5.10
CA PHE A 55 16.65 -2.15 -3.75
C PHE A 55 15.87 -3.46 -3.79
N TYR A 56 16.44 -4.52 -3.24
CA TYR A 56 15.92 -5.89 -3.38
C TYR A 56 14.43 -6.03 -3.01
N PRO A 57 13.92 -5.45 -1.90
CA PRO A 57 12.49 -5.46 -1.62
C PRO A 57 11.63 -4.84 -2.73
N PHE A 58 12.07 -3.75 -3.35
CA PHE A 58 11.30 -3.12 -4.43
C PHE A 58 11.30 -4.00 -5.69
N LEU A 59 12.43 -4.66 -6.00
CA LEU A 59 12.52 -5.64 -7.08
C LEU A 59 11.58 -6.83 -6.84
N ASP A 60 11.60 -7.39 -5.64
CA ASP A 60 10.73 -8.51 -5.23
C ASP A 60 9.24 -8.13 -5.33
N TRP A 61 8.88 -6.94 -4.83
CA TRP A 61 7.52 -6.41 -4.95
C TRP A 61 7.09 -6.22 -6.41
N SER A 62 7.95 -5.64 -7.24
CA SER A 62 7.64 -5.39 -8.66
C SER A 62 7.55 -6.65 -9.52
N THR A 63 8.18 -7.75 -9.07
CA THR A 63 8.23 -9.00 -9.84
C THR A 63 7.20 -10.02 -9.36
N TYR A 64 7.05 -10.18 -8.05
CA TYR A 64 6.26 -11.26 -7.45
C TYR A 64 5.02 -10.77 -6.70
N PHE A 65 5.09 -9.59 -6.07
CA PHE A 65 4.00 -9.04 -5.27
C PHE A 65 3.44 -7.75 -5.87
N MET A 66 2.85 -7.88 -7.06
CA MET A 66 2.32 -6.78 -7.87
C MET A 66 1.45 -5.76 -7.12
N THR A 67 0.75 -6.16 -6.05
CA THR A 67 -0.05 -5.25 -5.21
C THR A 67 0.80 -4.39 -4.26
N ASP A 68 2.00 -4.84 -3.87
CA ASP A 68 2.97 -4.06 -3.09
C ASP A 68 3.47 -2.86 -3.89
N THR A 69 3.79 -3.05 -5.18
CA THR A 69 4.23 -1.95 -6.05
C THR A 69 3.15 -0.89 -6.22
N ILE A 70 1.90 -1.30 -6.38
CA ILE A 70 0.74 -0.39 -6.42
C ILE A 70 0.59 0.32 -5.07
N GLY A 71 0.76 -0.40 -3.96
CA GLY A 71 0.75 0.17 -2.61
C GLY A 71 1.84 1.22 -2.40
N ALA A 72 3.08 0.93 -2.80
CA ALA A 72 4.22 1.83 -2.71
C ALA A 72 3.99 3.12 -3.52
N PHE A 73 3.46 2.99 -4.74
CA PHE A 73 3.07 4.14 -5.56
C PHE A 73 2.05 5.02 -4.83
N PHE A 74 0.97 4.44 -4.31
CA PHE A 74 -0.04 5.20 -3.59
C PHE A 74 0.50 5.83 -2.30
N TRP A 75 1.42 5.18 -1.60
CA TRP A 75 2.09 5.74 -0.44
C TRP A 75 2.89 6.99 -0.79
N LEU A 76 3.75 6.92 -1.81
CA LEU A 76 4.52 8.07 -2.27
C LEU A 76 3.61 9.19 -2.80
N LEU A 77 2.53 8.85 -3.48
CA LEU A 77 1.57 9.82 -4.01
C LEU A 77 0.83 10.55 -2.88
N GLN A 78 0.45 9.83 -1.82
CA GLN A 78 -0.11 10.43 -0.60
C GLN A 78 0.88 11.40 0.05
N LEU A 79 2.14 10.99 0.23
CA LEU A 79 3.19 11.85 0.75
C LEU A 79 3.40 13.11 -0.11
N PHE A 80 3.29 12.97 -1.44
CA PHE A 80 3.43 14.09 -2.36
C PHE A 80 2.29 15.11 -2.18
N PHE A 81 1.05 14.66 -2.03
CA PHE A 81 -0.09 15.54 -1.78
C PHE A 81 -0.08 16.15 -0.37
N ILE A 82 0.33 15.39 0.64
CA ILE A 82 0.59 15.91 2.00
C ILE A 82 1.60 17.07 1.91
N TYR A 83 2.74 16.83 1.25
CA TYR A 83 3.77 17.84 1.06
C TYR A 83 3.24 19.09 0.32
N LYS A 84 2.53 18.90 -0.80
CA LYS A 84 1.94 20.02 -1.56
C LYS A 84 0.91 20.78 -0.74
N PHE A 85 0.09 20.11 0.05
CA PHE A 85 -0.89 20.73 0.93
C PHE A 85 -0.22 21.55 2.04
N ILE A 86 0.80 21.00 2.70
CA ILE A 86 1.55 21.72 3.75
C ILE A 86 2.23 22.97 3.18
N LYS A 87 2.75 22.91 1.95
CA LYS A 87 3.44 24.06 1.33
C LYS A 87 2.49 25.13 0.80
N THR A 88 1.40 24.73 0.14
CA THR A 88 0.53 25.67 -0.61
C THR A 88 -0.78 25.99 0.10
N HIS A 89 -1.18 25.19 1.08
CA HIS A 89 -2.47 25.27 1.79
C HIS A 89 -3.69 25.30 0.89
N THR A 90 -3.61 24.71 -0.31
CA THR A 90 -4.75 24.65 -1.24
C THR A 90 -5.58 23.39 -0.97
N ASN A 91 -6.89 23.55 -0.74
CA ASN A 91 -7.81 22.45 -0.49
C ASN A 91 -7.83 21.38 -1.59
N LYS A 92 -7.48 21.75 -2.83
CA LYS A 92 -7.30 20.79 -3.94
C LYS A 92 -6.38 19.62 -3.54
N TRP A 93 -5.27 19.89 -2.85
CA TRP A 93 -4.32 18.84 -2.46
C TRP A 93 -4.86 17.97 -1.32
N LEU A 94 -5.65 18.54 -0.41
CA LEU A 94 -6.32 17.80 0.66
C LEU A 94 -7.37 16.84 0.08
N VAL A 95 -8.16 17.30 -0.89
CA VAL A 95 -9.16 16.47 -1.58
C VAL A 95 -8.49 15.36 -2.38
N LEU A 96 -7.41 15.66 -3.12
CA LEU A 96 -6.64 14.65 -3.85
C LEU A 96 -6.00 13.62 -2.91
N PHE A 97 -5.47 14.07 -1.77
CA PHE A 97 -4.98 13.18 -0.72
C PHE A 97 -6.07 12.25 -0.19
N ALA A 98 -7.24 12.77 0.17
CA ALA A 98 -8.35 11.98 0.69
C ALA A 98 -8.86 10.95 -0.34
N ALA A 99 -9.01 11.37 -1.60
CA ALA A 99 -9.43 10.49 -2.69
C ALA A 99 -8.40 9.37 -2.93
N VAL A 100 -7.11 9.70 -2.94
CA VAL A 100 -6.06 8.69 -3.09
C VAL A 100 -6.01 7.74 -1.90
N LEU A 101 -6.13 8.24 -0.67
CA LEU A 101 -6.17 7.38 0.52
C LEU A 101 -7.35 6.39 0.44
N ALA A 102 -8.54 6.85 0.06
CA ALA A 102 -9.71 5.99 -0.12
C ALA A 102 -9.48 4.90 -1.17
N ILE A 103 -8.98 5.27 -2.36
CA ILE A 103 -8.65 4.30 -3.43
C ILE A 103 -7.54 3.34 -2.98
N SER A 104 -6.57 3.83 -2.23
CA SER A 104 -5.45 3.05 -1.75
C SER A 104 -5.88 2.00 -0.72
N LEU A 105 -6.81 2.34 0.18
CA LEU A 105 -7.39 1.40 1.16
C LEU A 105 -8.12 0.23 0.47
N LEU A 106 -8.79 0.49 -0.65
CA LEU A 106 -9.44 -0.54 -1.48
C LEU A 106 -8.45 -1.47 -2.20
N ASN A 107 -7.19 -1.04 -2.38
CA ASN A 107 -6.14 -1.88 -2.96
C ASN A 107 -5.32 -2.61 -1.88
N ARG A 108 -5.01 -1.92 -0.79
CA ARG A 108 -4.30 -2.47 0.37
C ARG A 108 -4.70 -1.78 1.66
N GLU A 109 -5.11 -2.60 2.62
CA GLU A 109 -5.50 -2.15 3.94
C GLU A 109 -4.33 -1.57 4.77
N GLN A 110 -3.08 -1.93 4.44
CA GLN A 110 -1.88 -1.38 5.10
C GLN A 110 -1.79 0.16 5.03
N ASN A 111 -2.53 0.81 4.12
CA ASN A 111 -2.63 2.27 4.07
C ASN A 111 -3.32 2.88 5.30
N VAL A 112 -3.97 2.08 6.15
CA VAL A 112 -4.42 2.51 7.49
C VAL A 112 -3.24 3.06 8.31
N LEU A 113 -2.00 2.60 8.06
CA LEU A 113 -0.79 3.10 8.71
C LEU A 113 -0.44 4.56 8.36
N MET A 114 -1.14 5.19 7.40
CA MET A 114 -1.01 6.63 7.17
C MET A 114 -1.51 7.46 8.36
N VAL A 115 -2.49 6.94 9.13
CA VAL A 115 -3.01 7.59 10.33
C VAL A 115 -1.95 7.71 11.43
N PRO A 116 -1.30 6.61 11.91
CA PRO A 116 -0.24 6.73 12.90
C PRO A 116 0.97 7.52 12.37
N LEU A 117 1.29 7.45 11.07
CA LEU A 117 2.35 8.28 10.49
C LEU A 117 2.04 9.79 10.63
N LEU A 118 0.82 10.21 10.30
CA LEU A 118 0.40 11.60 10.42
C LEU A 118 0.25 12.03 11.90
N GLY A 119 -0.17 11.12 12.77
CA GLY A 119 -0.16 11.33 14.22
C GLY A 119 1.25 11.58 14.75
N LEU A 120 2.22 10.75 14.35
CA LEU A 120 3.63 10.95 14.71
C LEU A 120 4.16 12.27 14.14
N PHE A 121 3.85 12.59 12.87
CA PHE A 121 4.24 13.85 12.25
C PHE A 121 3.69 15.07 13.02
N GLN A 122 2.45 15.00 13.50
CA GLN A 122 1.85 16.03 14.34
C GLN A 122 2.61 16.22 15.66
N VAL A 123 2.90 15.11 16.37
CA VAL A 123 3.63 15.13 17.65
C VAL A 123 5.04 15.68 17.46
N LEU A 124 5.76 15.24 16.43
CA LEU A 124 7.09 15.74 16.10
C LEU A 124 7.05 17.23 15.71
N GLY A 125 6.05 17.65 14.93
CA GLY A 125 5.86 19.05 14.56
C GLY A 125 5.70 19.97 15.78
N TRP A 126 4.99 19.50 16.81
CA TRP A 126 4.87 20.21 18.09
C TRP A 126 6.15 20.18 18.91
N ALA A 127 6.78 19.02 19.07
CA ALA A 127 8.00 18.86 19.85
C ALA A 127 9.17 19.70 19.31
N PHE A 128 9.33 19.75 17.98
CA PHE A 128 10.42 20.47 17.31
C PHE A 128 10.06 21.89 16.83
N LYS A 129 8.85 22.39 17.16
CA LYS A 129 8.36 23.73 16.76
C LYS A 129 8.60 24.02 15.27
N MET A 130 8.26 23.08 14.40
CA MET A 130 8.57 23.20 12.97
C MET A 130 7.92 24.47 12.36
N PRO A 131 8.61 25.18 11.45
CA PRO A 131 8.09 26.38 10.81
C PRO A 131 7.06 26.01 9.74
N VAL A 132 5.86 25.61 10.19
CA VAL A 132 4.73 25.35 9.30
C VAL A 132 3.93 26.63 9.13
N LYS A 133 3.71 27.05 7.87
CA LYS A 133 2.99 28.28 7.54
C LYS A 133 1.58 28.32 8.14
N ASN A 134 0.95 27.17 8.33
CA ASN A 134 -0.29 27.02 9.08
C ASN A 134 -0.17 25.84 10.06
N LYS A 135 -0.31 26.13 11.36
CA LYS A 135 -0.22 25.15 12.46
C LYS A 135 -1.32 24.07 12.38
N ASN A 136 -2.43 24.35 11.70
CA ASN A 136 -3.57 23.43 11.62
C ASN A 136 -3.51 22.46 10.44
N SER A 137 -2.58 22.62 9.49
CA SER A 137 -2.58 21.76 8.29
C SER A 137 -2.31 20.29 8.59
N ALA A 138 -1.43 20.00 9.54
CA ALA A 138 -1.17 18.62 9.96
C ALA A 138 -2.39 18.02 10.70
N LEU A 139 -3.11 18.83 11.50
CA LEU A 139 -4.38 18.42 12.12
C LEU A 139 -5.47 18.13 11.09
N MET A 140 -5.58 18.96 10.03
CA MET A 140 -6.55 18.73 8.95
C MET A 140 -6.25 17.43 8.20
N LEU A 141 -4.98 17.15 7.90
CA LEU A 141 -4.56 15.89 7.27
C LEU A 141 -4.85 14.69 8.17
N PHE A 142 -4.53 14.80 9.46
CA PHE A 142 -4.80 13.74 10.43
C PHE A 142 -6.30 13.47 10.58
N GLY A 143 -7.11 14.53 10.72
CA GLY A 143 -8.56 14.43 10.84
C GLY A 143 -9.22 13.80 9.61
N ILE A 144 -8.83 14.21 8.40
CA ILE A 144 -9.37 13.61 7.17
C ILE A 144 -8.94 12.15 7.02
N SER A 145 -7.71 11.79 7.42
CA SER A 145 -7.24 10.41 7.39
C SER A 145 -8.02 9.51 8.35
N ILE A 146 -8.27 9.97 9.59
CA ILE A 146 -9.12 9.25 10.54
C ILE A 146 -10.51 9.03 9.93
N PHE A 147 -11.11 10.09 9.38
CA PHE A 147 -12.43 9.99 8.79
C PHE A 147 -12.49 8.98 7.64
N VAL A 148 -11.56 9.04 6.68
CA VAL A 148 -11.52 8.12 5.53
C VAL A 148 -11.29 6.68 5.98
N VAL A 149 -10.36 6.44 6.91
CA VAL A 149 -10.09 5.10 7.45
C VAL A 149 -11.29 4.56 8.23
N PHE A 150 -11.94 5.40 9.03
CA PHE A 150 -13.13 5.01 9.78
C PHE A 150 -14.26 4.61 8.84
N VAL A 151 -14.55 5.42 7.82
CA VAL A 151 -15.55 5.10 6.79
C VAL A 151 -15.20 3.78 6.11
N PHE A 152 -13.94 3.56 5.73
CA PHE A 152 -13.49 2.29 5.15
C PHE A 152 -13.80 1.09 6.06
N ILE A 153 -13.37 1.13 7.33
CA ILE A 153 -13.60 0.03 8.30
C ILE A 153 -15.09 -0.25 8.47
N VAL A 154 -15.92 0.80 8.63
CA VAL A 154 -17.37 0.65 8.77
C VAL A 154 -18.00 0.04 7.51
N THR A 155 -17.62 0.53 6.33
CA THR A 155 -18.15 -0.01 5.07
C THR A 155 -17.74 -1.47 4.86
N SER A 156 -16.50 -1.84 5.17
CA SER A 156 -16.04 -3.21 5.03
C SER A 156 -16.72 -4.15 6.03
N PHE A 157 -17.00 -3.67 7.24
CA PHE A 157 -17.78 -4.42 8.23
C PHE A 157 -19.22 -4.66 7.76
N ILE A 158 -19.90 -3.62 7.25
CA ILE A 158 -21.26 -3.73 6.70
C ILE A 158 -21.32 -4.70 5.52
N LEU A 159 -20.30 -4.70 4.66
CA LEU A 159 -20.20 -5.58 3.50
C LEU A 159 -19.70 -7.00 3.85
N GLY A 160 -19.41 -7.28 5.13
CA GLY A 160 -18.91 -8.58 5.58
C GLY A 160 -17.55 -8.98 4.98
N GLN A 161 -16.75 -8.00 4.54
CA GLN A 161 -15.40 -8.25 4.04
C GLN A 161 -14.45 -8.50 5.21
N LYS A 162 -13.57 -9.50 5.07
CA LYS A 162 -12.48 -9.73 6.03
C LYS A 162 -11.57 -8.51 6.03
N ASN A 163 -11.25 -7.98 7.21
CA ASN A 163 -10.41 -6.79 7.37
C ASN A 163 -9.15 -7.05 8.23
N ILE A 164 -8.31 -6.04 8.36
CA ILE A 164 -7.15 -5.99 9.26
C ILE A 164 -7.54 -6.36 10.68
N LEU A 165 -8.73 -5.97 11.16
CA LEU A 165 -9.21 -6.33 12.50
C LEU A 165 -9.37 -7.84 12.64
N ASP A 166 -9.92 -8.53 11.64
CA ASP A 166 -10.04 -9.99 11.64
C ASP A 166 -8.66 -10.65 11.60
N THR A 167 -7.72 -10.05 10.85
CA THR A 167 -6.34 -10.53 10.78
C THR A 167 -5.61 -10.35 12.11
N LEU A 168 -5.82 -9.24 12.80
CA LEU A 168 -5.29 -8.99 14.15
C LEU A 168 -5.89 -9.98 15.17
N VAL A 169 -7.20 -10.19 15.15
CA VAL A 169 -7.86 -11.20 16.01
C VAL A 169 -7.36 -12.61 15.68
N TYR A 170 -7.18 -12.95 14.41
CA TYR A 170 -6.69 -14.26 13.98
C TYR A 170 -5.24 -14.52 14.40
N THR A 171 -4.37 -13.50 14.29
CA THR A 171 -2.97 -13.58 14.73
C THR A 171 -2.86 -13.59 16.26
N GLN A 172 -3.68 -12.84 16.97
CA GLN A 172 -3.75 -12.86 18.44
C GLN A 172 -4.27 -14.21 18.97
N ASN A 173 -5.25 -14.81 18.30
CA ASN A 173 -5.86 -16.07 18.74
C ASN A 173 -5.01 -17.32 18.47
N SER A 174 -3.76 -17.20 17.99
CA SER A 174 -2.81 -18.31 17.90
C SER A 174 -3.32 -19.57 17.18
N TYR A 175 -4.33 -19.48 16.31
CA TYR A 175 -4.85 -20.64 15.57
C TYR A 175 -3.78 -21.30 14.67
N GLY A 176 -2.75 -20.55 14.26
CA GLY A 176 -1.61 -21.06 13.49
C GLY A 176 -0.37 -21.46 14.32
N LEU A 177 -0.25 -21.02 15.58
CA LEU A 177 0.95 -21.26 16.41
C LEU A 177 0.74 -22.30 17.51
N LYS A 178 -0.52 -22.61 17.86
CA LYS A 178 -0.87 -23.66 18.83
C LYS A 178 -1.28 -25.00 18.21
N ASN A 179 -1.01 -25.22 16.92
CA ASN A 179 -1.12 -26.53 16.30
C ASN A 179 0.24 -27.25 16.27
N ASN A 180 0.87 -27.41 17.44
CA ASN A 180 1.99 -28.34 17.65
C ASN A 180 1.54 -29.80 17.74
N THR A 181 0.41 -30.13 17.13
CA THR A 181 0.09 -31.50 16.69
C THR A 181 0.00 -31.49 15.17
N TYR A 182 1.16 -31.34 14.52
CA TYR A 182 1.41 -32.18 13.36
C TYR A 182 1.33 -33.62 13.85
N THR A 183 0.12 -34.20 13.85
CA THR A 183 0.00 -35.65 13.84
C THR A 183 0.78 -36.13 12.62
N ALA A 184 1.93 -36.75 12.89
CA ALA A 184 2.73 -37.48 11.93
C ALA A 184 1.98 -38.72 11.41
N LYS A 185 0.86 -38.50 10.74
CA LYS A 185 0.16 -39.47 9.89
C LYS A 185 -0.23 -38.76 8.61
N GLY A 186 0.78 -38.54 7.78
CA GLY A 186 0.65 -37.83 6.50
C GLY A 186 1.92 -37.09 6.12
N ALA A 187 3.09 -37.64 6.44
CA ALA A 187 4.34 -37.11 5.90
C ALA A 187 4.36 -37.37 4.39
N CYS A 188 4.04 -36.35 3.60
CA CYS A 188 4.66 -36.21 2.29
C CYS A 188 6.03 -35.56 2.55
N PRO A 189 7.15 -36.25 2.30
CA PRO A 189 8.45 -35.62 2.42
C PRO A 189 8.58 -34.60 1.29
N ALA A 190 8.83 -33.35 1.63
CA ALA A 190 9.57 -32.45 0.75
C ALA A 190 11.05 -32.87 0.81
N PRO A 191 11.86 -32.73 -0.26
CA PRO A 191 11.78 -31.59 -1.18
C PRO A 191 12.03 -31.93 -2.67
N LEU A 192 11.79 -30.92 -3.52
CA LEU A 192 12.17 -30.83 -4.93
C LEU A 192 11.49 -31.84 -5.89
N VAL A 193 10.89 -31.31 -6.96
CA VAL A 193 10.34 -32.05 -8.12
C VAL A 193 8.93 -32.64 -7.98
N VAL A 194 7.90 -31.84 -7.66
CA VAL A 194 6.52 -32.16 -8.12
C VAL A 194 5.70 -30.89 -8.36
N PHE A 195 6.03 -30.15 -9.42
CA PHE A 195 5.21 -29.03 -9.94
C PHE A 195 4.03 -29.49 -10.82
N VAL A 196 3.69 -30.79 -10.87
CA VAL A 196 2.81 -31.34 -11.93
C VAL A 196 1.56 -32.11 -11.41
N LYS A 197 1.43 -32.42 -10.11
CA LYS A 197 0.32 -33.29 -9.64
C LYS A 197 -0.80 -32.64 -8.84
N CYS A 198 -0.71 -31.37 -8.42
CA CYS A 198 -1.86 -30.69 -7.79
C CYS A 198 -2.87 -30.10 -8.79
N ALA A 199 -2.61 -30.21 -10.10
CA ALA A 199 -3.46 -29.64 -11.15
C ALA A 199 -4.63 -30.55 -11.61
N PHE A 200 -4.79 -31.75 -11.04
CA PHE A 200 -5.81 -32.71 -11.48
C PHE A 200 -6.60 -33.32 -10.32
N HIS A 201 -7.34 -32.50 -9.56
CA HIS A 201 -8.47 -33.05 -8.79
C HIS A 201 -9.64 -32.08 -8.56
N ILE A 202 -9.91 -31.19 -9.52
CA ILE A 202 -11.19 -30.46 -9.58
C ILE A 202 -11.84 -30.75 -10.94
N ARG A 203 -12.29 -31.99 -11.12
CA ARG A 203 -13.31 -32.37 -12.11
C ARG A 203 -13.96 -33.66 -11.62
N ARG A 204 -15.15 -33.55 -11.02
CA ARG A 204 -16.38 -34.31 -11.30
C ARG A 204 -17.27 -34.36 -10.07
N ILE A 205 -18.48 -33.83 -10.26
CA ILE A 205 -19.76 -34.11 -9.59
C ILE A 205 -19.87 -33.62 -8.16
#